data_AF-A0A0D2C6G2-F1
#
_entry.id   AF-A0A0D2C6G2-F1
#
_cell.length_a   1.000
_cell.length_b   1.000
_cell.length_c   1.000
_cell.angle_alpha   90.00
_cell.angle_beta   90.00
_cell.angle_gamma   90.00
#
_symmetry.space_group_name_H-M   'P 1'
#
loop_
_entity.id
_entity.type
_entity.pdbx_description
1 polymer ?
#
loop_
_entity_poly.entity_id
_entity_poly.type
_entity_poly.pdbx_seq_one_letter_code
_entity_poly.pdbx_strand_id
1 'polypeptide(L)'
;MNTNKVTRGVCSGFLRHWVSRYPTSAATRTAARAPLGRGTALRPSMSYQTTRKPFSPSLLDQAQAAGLSTTTPRSKMSRRAPIEPQRVDAPLTQSATFLVLSVTDKPDAIQTVRSTLASVDDLSKNVAIRDLDAAFACTVGVGSNIWDSLLRGVPRPAELHPFPTISGKVHTAVSTPGDLLFHIRAQRRDLCFEFERQLMDRLGDSVKVEDDTVGFRYFDVRDLLGFVDGTANPVGASVDESVLVTEVDDAGSAGGSYVVVQKYVHDLKRWRGLSTEQQEAIIGRTKLDNIELDDVGEDKQKAHKQLATVQGDDGSELSILRDNMPFGTPGKGEFGTYFIGYSRKLWVIEQMLDRMFVGSPPGLHDRILDYSTPLTGTTFFVPSATLLGTLGDD
;
A
#
# COMPACT_ATOMS: atom_id res chain seq x y z
N MET A 1 22.09 51.12 -22.78
CA MET A 1 21.31 51.90 -23.76
C MET A 1 21.32 51.16 -25.10
N ASN A 2 20.11 50.96 -25.64
CA ASN A 2 19.70 50.54 -27.00
C ASN A 2 20.78 50.31 -28.06
N THR A 3 20.90 49.07 -28.58
CA THR A 3 20.20 48.47 -29.74
C THR A 3 20.59 49.05 -31.11
N ASN A 4 21.34 48.24 -31.87
CA ASN A 4 21.58 48.41 -33.31
C ASN A 4 20.70 47.43 -34.09
N LYS A 5 19.90 47.97 -35.02
CA LYS A 5 19.26 47.25 -36.14
C LYS A 5 20.24 47.22 -37.31
N VAL A 6 20.41 46.07 -37.98
CA VAL A 6 20.57 45.98 -39.46
C VAL A 6 20.01 44.63 -39.95
N THR A 7 19.55 44.67 -41.20
CA THR A 7 18.61 43.87 -42.00
C THR A 7 19.15 42.65 -42.76
N ARG A 8 18.21 41.72 -43.05
CA ARG A 8 17.94 40.85 -44.24
C ARG A 8 19.06 40.44 -45.22
N GLY A 9 19.07 39.13 -45.53
CA GLY A 9 19.44 38.48 -46.82
C GLY A 9 19.05 36.99 -46.76
N VAL A 10 18.01 36.48 -47.45
CA VAL A 10 17.85 36.05 -48.86
C VAL A 10 18.49 34.67 -49.21
N CYS A 11 17.58 33.70 -49.46
CA CYS A 11 17.55 32.61 -50.45
C CYS A 11 18.40 31.31 -50.40
N SER A 12 17.64 30.20 -50.40
CA SER A 12 17.65 29.04 -51.33
C SER A 12 18.39 27.72 -50.99
N GLY A 13 17.70 26.62 -51.33
CA GLY A 13 18.24 25.27 -51.57
C GLY A 13 18.15 24.35 -50.34
N PHE A 14 17.68 23.10 -50.36
CA PHE A 14 17.64 22.08 -51.40
C PHE A 14 16.63 20.98 -50.98
N LEU A 15 15.87 20.43 -51.94
CA LEU A 15 14.99 19.27 -51.74
C LEU A 15 15.40 18.17 -52.75
N ARG A 16 15.83 16.99 -52.28
CA ARG A 16 15.95 15.72 -53.05
C ARG A 16 15.69 14.57 -52.07
N HIS A 17 14.56 13.86 -52.15
CA HIS A 17 14.33 12.60 -52.87
C HIS A 17 15.37 11.50 -52.60
N TRP A 18 14.96 10.43 -51.89
CA TRP A 18 15.32 9.04 -52.21
C TRP A 18 14.21 8.08 -51.77
N VAL A 19 13.86 7.20 -52.71
CA VAL A 19 12.88 6.11 -52.64
C VAL A 19 13.66 4.80 -52.50
N SER A 20 13.20 3.85 -51.71
CA SER A 20 13.41 2.43 -52.02
C SER A 20 12.35 1.54 -51.35
N ARG A 21 11.83 0.60 -52.14
CA ARG A 21 10.77 -0.38 -51.87
C ARG A 21 11.39 -1.77 -51.64
N TYR A 22 10.82 -2.55 -50.70
CA TYR A 22 10.41 -3.98 -50.70
C TYR A 22 11.35 -5.09 -51.29
N PRO A 23 11.28 -6.38 -50.85
CA PRO A 23 10.03 -7.17 -50.80
C PRO A 23 9.86 -8.30 -49.77
N THR A 24 8.64 -8.84 -49.83
CA THR A 24 7.98 -9.99 -49.19
C THR A 24 8.50 -11.36 -49.64
N SER A 25 8.30 -12.42 -48.83
CA SER A 25 7.81 -13.72 -49.33
C SER A 25 7.19 -14.58 -48.22
N ALA A 26 6.10 -15.26 -48.56
CA ALA A 26 5.44 -16.32 -47.79
C ALA A 26 5.76 -17.68 -48.45
N ALA A 27 5.82 -18.77 -47.67
CA ALA A 27 5.75 -20.12 -48.21
C ALA A 27 5.15 -21.12 -47.21
N THR A 28 4.05 -21.72 -47.63
CA THR A 28 3.35 -22.89 -47.11
C THR A 28 4.12 -24.18 -47.42
N ARG A 29 4.09 -25.19 -46.52
CA ARG A 29 4.23 -26.62 -46.90
C ARG A 29 3.59 -27.55 -45.87
N THR A 30 2.86 -28.52 -46.41
CA THR A 30 2.10 -29.64 -45.84
C THR A 30 2.96 -30.91 -45.70
N ALA A 31 2.68 -31.75 -44.69
CA ALA A 31 2.85 -33.22 -44.68
C ALA A 31 2.21 -33.78 -43.37
N ALA A 32 1.09 -34.50 -43.39
CA ALA A 32 0.90 -35.95 -43.62
C ALA A 32 0.85 -36.80 -42.32
N ARG A 33 -0.31 -37.44 -42.10
CA ARG A 33 -0.70 -38.45 -41.09
C ARG A 33 -0.20 -39.87 -41.45
N ALA A 34 0.03 -40.75 -40.44
CA ALA A 34 -0.68 -42.04 -40.23
C ALA A 34 -0.18 -42.79 -38.95
N PRO A 35 -0.92 -43.79 -38.40
CA PRO A 35 -1.07 -44.07 -36.95
C PRO A 35 -0.66 -45.52 -36.55
N LEU A 36 -0.92 -45.94 -35.29
CA LEU A 36 -1.21 -47.31 -34.76
C LEU A 36 -1.13 -47.26 -33.21
N GLY A 37 -1.93 -47.92 -32.36
CA GLY A 37 -3.04 -48.86 -32.50
C GLY A 37 -3.65 -49.12 -31.11
N ARG A 38 -4.96 -49.43 -31.06
CA ARG A 38 -5.71 -49.87 -29.87
C ARG A 38 -5.55 -51.38 -29.66
N GLY A 39 -5.58 -51.84 -28.40
CA GLY A 39 -5.75 -53.24 -28.05
C GLY A 39 -6.51 -53.39 -26.73
N THR A 40 -7.74 -53.91 -26.81
CA THR A 40 -8.67 -54.20 -25.72
C THR A 40 -8.69 -55.69 -25.38
N ALA A 41 -8.69 -55.98 -24.08
CA ALA A 41 -9.53 -56.94 -23.34
C ALA A 41 -9.41 -58.48 -23.53
N LEU A 42 -9.34 -59.17 -22.38
CA LEU A 42 -10.16 -60.32 -21.91
C LEU A 42 -9.39 -61.47 -21.23
N ARG A 43 -10.01 -61.96 -20.15
CA ARG A 43 -9.59 -62.99 -19.16
C ARG A 43 -9.70 -64.44 -19.70
N PRO A 44 -9.14 -65.42 -18.97
CA PRO A 44 -9.96 -66.48 -18.31
C PRO A 44 -9.55 -66.71 -16.82
N SER A 45 -10.47 -66.90 -15.85
CA SER A 45 -11.03 -68.17 -15.28
C SER A 45 -9.97 -69.20 -14.85
N MET A 46 -9.98 -69.92 -13.72
CA MET A 46 -10.98 -70.26 -12.70
C MET A 46 -10.30 -71.00 -11.52
N SER A 47 -11.07 -71.26 -10.46
CA SER A 47 -10.95 -72.29 -9.40
C SER A 47 -10.46 -71.88 -8.00
N TYR A 48 -11.32 -72.27 -7.05
CA TYR A 48 -11.29 -72.09 -5.61
C TYR A 48 -10.44 -73.15 -4.93
N GLN A 49 -9.76 -72.79 -3.83
CA GLN A 49 -9.57 -73.71 -2.70
C GLN A 49 -9.39 -72.92 -1.39
N THR A 50 -10.30 -73.17 -0.47
CA THR A 50 -10.40 -72.60 0.86
C THR A 50 -9.37 -73.26 1.79
N THR A 51 -8.41 -72.50 2.31
CA THR A 51 -7.64 -72.89 3.50
C THR A 51 -7.56 -71.72 4.46
N ARG A 52 -8.21 -71.86 5.64
CA ARG A 52 -8.04 -70.93 6.76
C ARG A 52 -6.63 -71.08 7.31
N LYS A 53 -5.86 -69.99 7.35
CA LYS A 53 -4.62 -69.83 8.12
C LYS A 53 -4.66 -68.49 8.87
N PRO A 54 -3.99 -68.40 10.04
CA PRO A 54 -4.31 -67.43 11.09
C PRO A 54 -3.89 -66.01 10.72
N PHE A 55 -4.57 -65.04 11.35
CA PHE A 55 -4.28 -63.60 11.27
C PHE A 55 -2.79 -63.33 11.49
N SER A 56 -2.12 -62.80 10.46
CA SER A 56 -0.85 -62.10 10.58
C SER A 56 -1.12 -60.71 11.20
N PRO A 57 -0.34 -60.26 12.20
CA PRO A 57 -0.45 -58.91 12.73
C PRO A 57 -0.27 -57.89 11.60
N SER A 58 -0.97 -56.77 11.69
CA SER A 58 -0.83 -55.71 10.67
C SER A 58 0.56 -55.08 10.78
N LEU A 59 1.04 -54.46 9.70
CA LEU A 59 2.30 -53.69 9.72
C LEU A 59 2.30 -52.58 10.80
N LEU A 60 1.14 -52.16 11.30
CA LEU A 60 1.05 -51.25 12.45
C LEU A 60 1.49 -51.90 13.77
N ASP A 61 1.20 -53.18 13.99
CA ASP A 61 1.58 -53.88 15.22
C ASP A 61 3.11 -54.08 15.31
N GLN A 62 3.79 -54.20 14.15
CA GLN A 62 5.24 -54.30 14.09
C GLN A 62 5.94 -52.94 14.28
N ALA A 63 5.30 -51.83 13.91
CA ALA A 63 5.84 -50.49 14.08
C ALA A 63 5.82 -50.02 15.55
N GLN A 64 4.81 -50.42 16.34
CA GLN A 64 4.71 -50.05 17.75
C GLN A 64 5.71 -50.78 18.66
N ALA A 65 6.21 -51.96 18.27
CA ALA A 65 7.23 -52.69 19.02
C ALA A 65 8.67 -52.13 18.81
N ALA A 66 8.88 -51.28 17.81
CA ALA A 66 10.21 -50.78 17.41
C ALA A 66 10.54 -49.36 17.91
N GLY A 67 9.67 -48.73 18.73
CA GLY A 67 9.95 -47.41 19.33
C GLY A 67 10.14 -46.26 18.33
N LEU A 68 9.74 -46.43 17.07
CA LEU A 68 9.81 -45.41 16.05
C LEU A 68 8.56 -44.52 16.14
N SER A 69 8.73 -43.35 16.76
CA SER A 69 7.74 -42.28 16.79
C SER A 69 7.33 -41.90 15.37
N THR A 70 6.14 -42.32 14.95
CA THR A 70 5.49 -41.79 13.76
C THR A 70 5.10 -40.36 14.07
N THR A 71 5.95 -39.43 13.65
CA THR A 71 5.64 -38.01 13.62
C THR A 71 4.46 -37.82 12.67
N THR A 72 3.26 -37.77 13.25
CA THR A 72 2.09 -37.17 12.61
C THR A 72 2.53 -35.81 12.09
N PRO A 73 2.31 -35.46 10.80
CA PRO A 73 2.59 -34.11 10.37
C PRO A 73 1.70 -33.21 11.24
N ARG A 74 2.34 -32.42 12.11
CA ARG A 74 1.69 -31.31 12.82
C ARG A 74 0.84 -30.62 11.78
N SER A 75 -0.48 -30.60 11.98
CA SER A 75 -1.30 -29.68 11.22
C SER A 75 -0.61 -28.33 11.36
N LYS A 76 -0.36 -27.67 10.22
CA LYS A 76 -0.11 -26.24 10.25
C LYS A 76 -1.38 -25.66 10.85
N MET A 77 -1.42 -25.51 12.17
CA MET A 77 -2.25 -24.51 12.78
C MET A 77 -1.71 -23.21 12.20
N SER A 78 -2.30 -22.81 11.07
CA SER A 78 -2.23 -21.45 10.57
C SER A 78 -2.38 -20.58 11.81
N ARG A 79 -1.37 -19.76 12.10
CA ARG A 79 -1.53 -18.65 13.03
C ARG A 79 -2.61 -17.79 12.40
N ARG A 80 -3.86 -18.07 12.76
CA ARG A 80 -5.03 -17.35 12.28
C ARG A 80 -4.81 -15.91 12.71
N ALA A 81 -4.60 -15.01 11.76
CA ALA A 81 -4.66 -13.59 12.07
C ALA A 81 -6.12 -13.31 12.45
N PRO A 82 -6.39 -12.69 13.62
CA PRO A 82 -7.75 -12.29 13.96
C PRO A 82 -8.25 -11.27 12.92
N ILE A 83 -9.50 -11.44 12.48
CA ILE A 83 -10.21 -10.47 11.64
C ILE A 83 -10.74 -9.41 12.60
N GLU A 84 -10.00 -8.32 12.71
CA GLU A 84 -10.34 -7.18 13.55
C GLU A 84 -10.25 -5.90 12.71
N PRO A 85 -11.21 -4.97 12.81
CA PRO A 85 -11.10 -3.67 12.16
C PRO A 85 -10.01 -2.85 12.85
N GLN A 86 -9.54 -1.79 12.18
CA GLN A 86 -8.52 -0.86 12.71
C GLN A 86 -7.14 -1.50 12.97
N ARG A 87 -6.83 -2.63 12.31
CA ARG A 87 -5.50 -3.27 12.28
C ARG A 87 -4.47 -2.38 11.57
N VAL A 88 -3.97 -1.32 12.21
CA VAL A 88 -2.96 -0.41 11.66
C VAL A 88 -1.64 -1.14 11.36
N ASP A 89 -1.32 -2.16 12.16
CA ASP A 89 -0.13 -3.00 12.09
C ASP A 89 -0.19 -4.12 11.03
N ALA A 90 -1.28 -4.23 10.27
CA ALA A 90 -1.43 -5.32 9.32
C ALA A 90 -0.28 -5.35 8.30
N PRO A 91 0.27 -6.54 7.99
CA PRO A 91 1.39 -6.65 7.08
C PRO A 91 0.97 -6.22 5.66
N LEU A 92 1.95 -5.72 4.90
CA LEU A 92 1.75 -5.37 3.50
C LEU A 92 1.14 -6.53 2.71
N THR A 93 0.09 -6.24 1.96
CA THR A 93 -0.64 -7.24 1.16
C THR A 93 -0.38 -7.04 -0.34
N GLN A 94 -0.88 -7.95 -1.18
CA GLN A 94 -0.70 -7.83 -2.63
C GLN A 94 -1.53 -6.70 -3.25
N SER A 95 -2.65 -6.32 -2.62
CA SER A 95 -3.58 -5.32 -3.12
C SER A 95 -4.07 -4.44 -1.98
N ALA A 96 -4.14 -3.14 -2.24
CA ALA A 96 -4.79 -2.19 -1.33
C ALA A 96 -5.70 -1.26 -2.14
N THR A 97 -6.83 -0.87 -1.58
CA THR A 97 -7.64 0.25 -2.05
C THR A 97 -7.55 1.36 -1.00
N PHE A 98 -7.24 2.57 -1.46
CA PHE A 98 -7.31 3.79 -0.67
C PHE A 98 -8.52 4.57 -1.16
N LEU A 99 -9.50 4.74 -0.29
CA LEU A 99 -10.72 5.45 -0.61
C LEU A 99 -10.85 6.64 0.34
N VAL A 100 -10.81 7.85 -0.20
CA VAL A 100 -11.02 9.10 0.53
C VAL A 100 -12.36 9.69 0.14
N LEU A 101 -13.18 9.99 1.15
CA LEU A 101 -14.54 10.48 0.97
C LEU A 101 -14.76 11.78 1.74
N SER A 102 -15.57 12.68 1.19
CA SER A 102 -16.20 13.78 1.92
C SER A 102 -17.65 13.43 2.24
N VAL A 103 -18.14 13.83 3.41
CA VAL A 103 -19.56 13.71 3.76
C VAL A 103 -20.34 14.85 3.11
N THR A 104 -21.50 14.54 2.55
CA THR A 104 -22.36 15.56 1.91
C THR A 104 -23.25 16.28 2.92
N ASP A 105 -23.79 17.44 2.53
CA ASP A 105 -24.70 18.24 3.37
C ASP A 105 -26.14 17.69 3.44
N LYS A 106 -26.37 16.42 3.08
CA LYS A 106 -27.73 15.84 3.15
C LYS A 106 -28.16 15.65 4.60
N PRO A 107 -29.45 15.85 4.92
CA PRO A 107 -29.95 15.78 6.29
C PRO A 107 -29.57 14.47 7.02
N ASP A 108 -29.60 13.35 6.31
CA ASP A 108 -29.35 12.01 6.87
C ASP A 108 -27.91 11.50 6.63
N ALA A 109 -27.02 12.31 6.03
CA ALA A 109 -25.69 11.86 5.65
C ALA A 109 -24.86 11.44 6.86
N ILE A 110 -24.85 12.26 7.92
CA ILE A 110 -24.12 11.97 9.16
C ILE A 110 -24.62 10.67 9.81
N GLN A 111 -25.94 10.45 9.86
CA GLN A 111 -26.48 9.22 10.46
C GLN A 111 -26.15 7.99 9.62
N THR A 112 -26.24 8.10 8.29
CA THR A 112 -25.89 7.02 7.36
C THR A 112 -24.42 6.64 7.49
N VAL A 113 -23.52 7.63 7.55
CA VAL A 113 -22.09 7.42 7.77
C VAL A 113 -21.85 6.76 9.12
N ARG A 114 -22.39 7.29 10.22
CA ARG A 114 -22.23 6.71 11.56
C ARG A 114 -22.67 5.25 11.63
N SER A 115 -23.86 4.94 11.11
CA SER A 115 -24.37 3.57 11.05
C SER A 115 -23.48 2.66 10.20
N THR A 116 -22.97 3.16 9.08
CA THR A 116 -22.07 2.41 8.21
C THR A 116 -20.74 2.13 8.92
N LEU A 117 -20.15 3.12 9.57
CA LEU A 117 -18.89 2.99 10.32
C LEU A 117 -19.01 1.97 11.45
N ALA A 118 -20.11 1.99 12.21
CA ALA A 118 -20.39 0.99 13.25
C ALA A 118 -20.48 -0.45 12.69
N SER A 119 -20.87 -0.59 11.42
CA SER A 119 -21.00 -1.89 10.74
C SER A 119 -19.75 -2.39 10.01
N VAL A 120 -18.63 -1.66 10.06
CA VAL A 120 -17.39 -2.01 9.34
C VAL A 120 -16.84 -3.37 9.76
N ASP A 121 -16.95 -3.73 11.03
CA ASP A 121 -16.53 -5.04 11.53
C ASP A 121 -17.33 -6.18 10.89
N ASP A 122 -18.66 -6.06 10.85
CA ASP A 122 -19.55 -7.05 10.23
C ASP A 122 -19.32 -7.17 8.71
N LEU A 123 -19.12 -6.03 8.03
CA LEU A 123 -18.74 -6.00 6.61
C LEU A 123 -17.41 -6.70 6.37
N SER A 124 -16.43 -6.44 7.23
CA SER A 124 -15.09 -7.04 7.15
C SER A 124 -15.17 -8.55 7.33
N LYS A 125 -15.94 -9.03 8.31
CA LYS A 125 -16.18 -10.46 8.55
C LYS A 125 -16.87 -11.14 7.36
N ASN A 126 -17.87 -10.50 6.76
CA ASN A 126 -18.59 -11.03 5.59
C ASN A 126 -17.66 -11.23 4.39
N VAL A 127 -16.74 -10.30 4.14
CA VAL A 127 -15.78 -10.41 3.03
C VAL A 127 -14.66 -11.39 3.39
N ALA A 128 -14.06 -11.27 4.57
CA ALA A 128 -12.89 -12.03 4.99
C ALA A 128 -13.18 -13.53 5.17
N ILE A 129 -14.39 -13.93 5.60
CA ILE A 129 -14.74 -15.36 5.79
C ILE A 129 -14.64 -16.19 4.51
N ARG A 130 -14.68 -15.54 3.34
CA ARG A 130 -14.54 -16.18 2.03
C ARG A 130 -13.13 -16.71 1.79
N ASP A 131 -12.12 -16.11 2.43
CA ASP A 131 -10.72 -16.52 2.35
C ASP A 131 -9.92 -15.95 3.53
N LEU A 132 -9.77 -16.73 4.59
CA LEU A 132 -9.06 -16.31 5.80
C LEU A 132 -7.55 -16.14 5.56
N ASP A 133 -6.99 -16.82 4.55
CA ASP A 133 -5.57 -16.72 4.21
C ASP A 133 -5.29 -15.47 3.36
N ALA A 134 -6.33 -14.79 2.87
CA ALA A 134 -6.18 -13.56 2.12
C ALA A 134 -5.84 -12.33 2.98
N ALA A 135 -5.72 -12.50 4.31
CA ALA A 135 -5.29 -11.45 5.24
C ALA A 135 -6.04 -10.11 5.03
N PHE A 136 -7.36 -10.19 4.88
CA PHE A 136 -8.20 -9.01 4.70
C PHE A 136 -8.14 -8.10 5.94
N ALA A 137 -7.96 -6.79 5.74
CA ALA A 137 -8.03 -5.78 6.78
C ALA A 137 -8.64 -4.48 6.23
N CYS A 138 -9.44 -3.80 7.04
CA CYS A 138 -9.92 -2.45 6.76
C CYS A 138 -9.61 -1.53 7.94
N THR A 139 -8.96 -0.42 7.66
CA THR A 139 -8.70 0.65 8.63
C THR A 139 -9.44 1.91 8.18
N VAL A 140 -10.20 2.50 9.11
CA VAL A 140 -10.98 3.72 8.92
C VAL A 140 -10.28 4.88 9.62
N GLY A 141 -10.00 5.96 8.88
CA GLY A 141 -9.59 7.24 9.43
C GLY A 141 -10.72 8.26 9.35
N VAL A 142 -10.82 9.15 10.34
CA VAL A 142 -11.78 10.26 10.42
C VAL A 142 -11.03 11.59 10.43
N GLY A 143 -11.42 12.50 9.55
CA GLY A 143 -10.80 13.81 9.38
C GLY A 143 -11.18 14.80 10.48
N SER A 144 -10.32 15.78 10.73
CA SER A 144 -10.51 16.76 11.82
C SER A 144 -11.80 17.59 11.68
N ASN A 145 -12.17 17.94 10.44
CA ASN A 145 -13.32 18.79 10.14
C ASN A 145 -14.67 18.11 10.41
N ILE A 146 -14.73 16.79 10.22
CA ILE A 146 -15.96 16.01 10.41
C ILE A 146 -16.07 15.40 11.81
N TRP A 147 -14.97 15.39 12.57
CA TRP A 147 -14.82 14.70 13.86
C TRP A 147 -15.98 14.99 14.81
N ASP A 148 -16.24 16.25 15.15
CA ASP A 148 -17.23 16.64 16.16
C ASP A 148 -18.67 16.28 15.73
N SER A 149 -18.92 16.19 14.43
CA SER A 149 -20.23 15.82 13.88
C SER A 149 -20.46 14.31 13.91
N LEU A 150 -19.42 13.52 13.61
CA LEU A 150 -19.47 12.06 13.56
C LEU A 150 -19.27 11.40 14.92
N LEU A 151 -18.36 11.89 15.76
CA LEU A 151 -18.01 11.32 17.07
C LEU A 151 -18.52 12.24 18.19
N ARG A 152 -19.83 12.46 18.22
CA ARG A 152 -20.50 13.35 19.17
C ARG A 152 -20.14 13.01 20.61
N GLY A 153 -19.71 14.01 21.37
CA GLY A 153 -19.34 13.85 22.78
C GLY A 153 -17.98 13.19 23.03
N VAL A 154 -17.27 12.78 21.97
CA VAL A 154 -15.90 12.24 22.06
C VAL A 154 -14.93 13.40 21.83
N PRO A 155 -14.04 13.70 22.79
CA PRO A 155 -13.02 14.72 22.60
C PRO A 155 -12.20 14.46 21.32
N ARG A 156 -11.86 15.54 20.60
CA ARG A 156 -10.95 15.46 19.47
C ARG A 156 -9.54 15.08 19.95
N PRO A 157 -8.82 14.18 19.27
CA PRO A 157 -7.44 13.85 19.61
C PRO A 157 -6.54 15.09 19.60
N ALA A 158 -5.62 15.15 20.56
CA ALA A 158 -4.86 16.35 20.87
C ALA A 158 -4.13 17.00 19.67
N GLU A 159 -3.56 16.19 18.77
CA GLU A 159 -2.84 16.68 17.59
C GLU A 159 -3.70 16.68 16.33
N LEU A 160 -4.96 16.22 16.35
CA LEU A 160 -5.74 16.06 15.12
C LEU A 160 -6.16 17.41 14.53
N HIS A 161 -5.58 17.76 13.39
CA HIS A 161 -5.95 18.95 12.63
C HIS A 161 -5.91 18.66 11.11
N PRO A 162 -6.56 19.50 10.27
CA PRO A 162 -6.47 19.35 8.83
C PRO A 162 -5.02 19.39 8.35
N PHE A 163 -4.69 18.61 7.32
CA PHE A 163 -3.33 18.56 6.76
C PHE A 163 -2.83 19.97 6.39
N PRO A 164 -1.67 20.42 6.89
CA PRO A 164 -1.15 21.72 6.56
C PRO A 164 -0.59 21.74 5.13
N THR A 165 -0.84 22.81 4.38
CA THR A 165 -0.10 23.04 3.13
C THR A 165 1.34 23.43 3.46
N ILE A 166 2.32 22.64 3.02
CA ILE A 166 3.75 22.90 3.26
C ILE A 166 4.36 23.40 1.96
N SER A 167 4.75 24.68 1.93
CA SER A 167 5.31 25.33 0.74
C SER A 167 6.82 25.48 0.86
N GLY A 168 7.55 24.63 0.14
CA GLY A 168 8.97 24.78 -0.08
C GLY A 168 9.29 25.81 -1.16
N LYS A 169 10.58 26.00 -1.43
CA LYS A 169 11.04 26.91 -2.50
C LYS A 169 10.66 26.42 -3.91
N VAL A 170 10.58 25.10 -4.11
CA VAL A 170 10.37 24.46 -5.42
C VAL A 170 9.07 23.66 -5.45
N HIS A 171 8.77 22.92 -4.38
CA HIS A 171 7.66 21.98 -4.32
C HIS A 171 6.71 22.33 -3.18
N THR A 172 5.45 21.94 -3.31
CA THR A 172 4.41 22.17 -2.31
C THR A 172 3.71 20.86 -1.99
N ALA A 173 3.60 20.53 -0.69
CA ALA A 173 2.66 19.51 -0.23
C ALA A 173 1.28 20.17 -0.14
N VAL A 174 0.36 19.76 -1.01
CA VAL A 174 -0.99 20.34 -1.08
C VAL A 174 -1.90 19.75 0.01
N SER A 175 -2.82 20.56 0.51
CA SER A 175 -3.92 20.10 1.37
C SER A 175 -5.19 19.91 0.54
N THR A 176 -5.80 18.73 0.63
CA THR A 176 -6.99 18.34 -0.14
C THR A 176 -8.13 17.88 0.77
N PRO A 177 -9.39 17.94 0.31
CA PRO A 177 -10.52 17.45 1.09
C PRO A 177 -10.43 15.96 1.43
N GLY A 178 -11.04 15.58 2.56
CA GLY A 178 -11.23 14.20 2.98
C GLY A 178 -11.71 14.13 4.43
N ASP A 179 -12.93 13.64 4.60
CA ASP A 179 -13.57 13.44 5.90
C ASP A 179 -13.39 12.00 6.40
N LEU A 180 -13.36 11.03 5.50
CA LEU A 180 -13.18 9.62 5.79
C LEU A 180 -12.09 9.03 4.91
N LEU A 181 -11.25 8.19 5.51
CA LEU A 181 -10.32 7.31 4.82
C LEU A 181 -10.75 5.87 5.07
N PHE A 182 -10.82 5.06 4.01
CA PHE A 182 -10.84 3.60 4.10
C PHE A 182 -9.57 3.06 3.45
N HIS A 183 -8.73 2.42 4.26
CA HIS A 183 -7.57 1.68 3.80
C HIS A 183 -7.88 0.19 3.82
N ILE A 184 -8.20 -0.35 2.65
CA ILE A 184 -8.74 -1.71 2.47
C ILE A 184 -7.65 -2.60 1.86
N ARG A 185 -7.20 -3.63 2.57
CA ARG A 185 -6.05 -4.45 2.20
C ARG A 185 -6.42 -5.92 2.12
N ALA A 186 -5.86 -6.63 1.13
CA ALA A 186 -5.96 -8.09 1.03
C ALA A 186 -4.91 -8.67 0.07
N GLN A 187 -4.61 -9.96 0.22
CA GLN A 187 -3.82 -10.71 -0.76
C GLN A 187 -4.54 -10.86 -2.10
N ARG A 188 -5.86 -10.62 -2.14
CA ARG A 188 -6.67 -10.70 -3.35
C ARG A 188 -7.43 -9.40 -3.58
N ARG A 189 -7.28 -8.85 -4.78
CA ARG A 189 -7.94 -7.60 -5.18
C ARG A 189 -9.46 -7.68 -5.18
N ASP A 190 -10.04 -8.84 -5.51
CA ASP A 190 -11.49 -9.01 -5.55
C ASP A 190 -12.15 -8.84 -4.18
N LEU A 191 -11.44 -9.15 -3.08
CA LEU A 191 -11.93 -8.90 -1.72
C LEU A 191 -11.93 -7.40 -1.38
N CYS A 192 -10.86 -6.67 -1.74
CA CYS A 192 -10.84 -5.21 -1.59
C CYS A 192 -12.01 -4.57 -2.34
N PHE A 193 -12.20 -4.98 -3.61
CA PHE A 193 -13.26 -4.48 -4.46
C PHE A 193 -14.66 -4.81 -3.92
N GLU A 194 -14.91 -6.03 -3.45
CA GLU A 194 -16.22 -6.41 -2.93
C GLU A 194 -16.57 -5.67 -1.63
N PHE A 195 -15.58 -5.46 -0.75
CA PHE A 195 -15.79 -4.65 0.44
C PHE A 195 -16.12 -3.20 0.07
N GLU A 196 -15.32 -2.59 -0.82
CA GLU A 196 -15.54 -1.24 -1.32
C GLU A 196 -16.93 -1.09 -1.94
N ARG A 197 -17.35 -2.05 -2.77
CA ARG A 197 -18.69 -2.05 -3.38
C ARG A 197 -19.80 -2.08 -2.33
N GLN A 198 -19.72 -2.98 -1.34
CA GLN A 198 -20.72 -3.06 -0.26
C GLN A 198 -20.73 -1.79 0.62
N LEU A 199 -19.56 -1.20 0.84
CA LEU A 199 -19.40 0.05 1.57
C LEU A 199 -20.09 1.20 0.83
N MET A 200 -19.82 1.36 -0.47
CA MET A 200 -20.42 2.39 -1.30
C MET A 200 -21.93 2.22 -1.47
N ASP A 201 -22.45 0.99 -1.51
CA ASP A 201 -23.91 0.73 -1.51
C ASP A 201 -24.59 1.26 -0.24
N ARG A 202 -23.92 1.15 0.92
CA ARG A 202 -24.46 1.62 2.21
C ARG A 202 -24.35 3.13 2.37
N LEU A 203 -23.21 3.70 1.99
CA LEU A 203 -22.98 5.15 2.06
C LEU A 203 -23.84 5.90 1.04
N GLY A 204 -24.05 5.29 -0.13
CA GLY A 204 -24.86 5.83 -1.21
C GLY A 204 -24.47 7.26 -1.54
N ASP A 205 -25.47 8.13 -1.53
CA ASP A 205 -25.35 9.54 -1.89
C ASP A 205 -25.11 10.47 -0.68
N SER A 206 -24.81 9.89 0.50
CA SER A 206 -24.40 10.59 1.72
C SER A 206 -22.94 11.05 1.67
N VAL A 207 -22.14 10.49 0.74
CA VAL A 207 -20.73 10.79 0.58
C VAL A 207 -20.40 11.17 -0.87
N LYS A 208 -19.28 11.85 -1.05
CA LYS A 208 -18.63 12.11 -2.34
C LYS A 208 -17.24 11.50 -2.32
N VAL A 209 -16.88 10.78 -3.38
CA VAL A 209 -15.51 10.26 -3.55
C VAL A 209 -14.58 11.42 -3.91
N GLU A 210 -13.53 11.61 -3.14
CA GLU A 210 -12.44 12.58 -3.41
C GLU A 210 -11.24 11.90 -4.05
N ASP A 211 -10.88 10.71 -3.59
CA ASP A 211 -9.88 9.85 -4.23
C ASP A 211 -10.25 8.37 -4.08
N ASP A 212 -10.03 7.61 -5.15
CA ASP A 212 -10.09 6.16 -5.18
C ASP A 212 -8.84 5.68 -5.92
N THR A 213 -7.95 5.01 -5.18
CA THR A 213 -6.70 4.49 -5.70
C THR A 213 -6.53 3.02 -5.35
N VAL A 214 -6.39 2.18 -6.38
CA VAL A 214 -6.03 0.77 -6.23
C VAL A 214 -4.51 0.61 -6.36
N GLY A 215 -3.87 0.28 -5.25
CA GLY A 215 -2.46 -0.05 -5.17
C GLY A 215 -2.18 -1.56 -5.32
N PHE A 216 -0.96 -1.89 -5.71
CA PHE A 216 -0.48 -3.26 -5.84
C PHE A 216 0.95 -3.41 -5.32
N ARG A 217 1.27 -4.57 -4.74
CA ARG A 217 2.66 -4.89 -4.41
C ARG A 217 3.46 -5.14 -5.69
N TYR A 218 4.59 -4.48 -5.83
CA TYR A 218 5.46 -4.60 -6.99
C TYR A 218 6.74 -5.37 -6.64
N PHE A 219 6.97 -6.48 -7.35
CA PHE A 219 8.10 -7.40 -7.13
C PHE A 219 8.32 -7.76 -5.64
N ASP A 220 9.55 -7.66 -5.17
CA ASP A 220 10.07 -7.88 -3.82
C ASP A 220 9.85 -6.66 -2.90
N VAL A 221 8.65 -6.07 -2.93
CA VAL A 221 8.26 -4.90 -2.11
C VAL A 221 8.97 -3.62 -2.57
N ARG A 222 8.99 -3.39 -3.89
CA ARG A 222 9.58 -2.19 -4.47
C ARG A 222 8.54 -1.12 -4.79
N ASP A 223 8.98 0.13 -4.78
CA ASP A 223 8.26 1.22 -5.44
C ASP A 223 8.47 1.19 -6.97
N LEU A 224 7.79 2.10 -7.69
CA LEU A 224 7.96 2.22 -9.15
C LEU A 224 9.25 2.95 -9.56
N LEU A 225 9.97 3.55 -8.61
CA LEU A 225 11.32 4.10 -8.82
C LEU A 225 12.39 2.97 -8.82
N GLY A 226 12.02 1.80 -8.29
CA GLY A 226 12.78 0.56 -8.30
C GLY A 226 13.55 0.29 -7.01
N PHE A 227 13.23 0.99 -5.91
CA PHE A 227 13.84 0.79 -4.59
C PHE A 227 12.90 0.00 -3.69
N VAL A 228 13.46 -0.77 -2.76
CA VAL A 228 12.67 -1.47 -1.74
C VAL A 228 12.07 -0.44 -0.79
N ASP A 229 10.76 -0.46 -0.59
CA ASP A 229 10.05 0.49 0.27
C ASP A 229 9.57 -0.22 1.56
N GLY A 230 9.63 0.49 2.69
CA GLY A 230 9.28 -0.05 4.01
C GLY A 230 10.42 -0.72 4.79
N THR A 231 11.66 -0.70 4.29
CA THR A 231 12.84 -1.29 4.98
C THR A 231 13.04 -0.76 6.40
N ALA A 232 12.79 0.54 6.60
CA ALA A 232 12.96 1.23 7.88
C ALA A 232 11.67 1.26 8.73
N ASN A 233 10.64 0.47 8.39
CA ASN A 233 9.45 0.37 9.23
C ASN A 233 9.81 -0.28 10.57
N PRO A 234 9.16 0.13 11.68
CA PRO A 234 9.30 -0.57 12.95
C PRO A 234 8.85 -2.03 12.81
N VAL A 235 9.43 -2.91 13.62
CA VAL A 235 9.11 -4.35 13.63
C VAL A 235 8.86 -4.85 15.04
N GLY A 236 8.05 -5.89 15.18
CA GLY A 236 7.75 -6.49 16.47
C GLY A 236 7.08 -5.49 17.42
N ALA A 237 7.52 -5.47 18.68
CA ALA A 237 6.92 -4.63 19.73
C ALA A 237 7.04 -3.12 19.44
N SER A 238 8.05 -2.70 18.67
CA SER A 238 8.27 -1.29 18.34
C SER A 238 7.21 -0.72 17.38
N VAL A 239 6.41 -1.58 16.74
CA VAL A 239 5.29 -1.12 15.88
C VAL A 239 4.28 -0.36 16.73
N ASP A 240 3.75 -1.01 17.77
CA ASP A 240 2.73 -0.41 18.63
C ASP A 240 3.23 0.88 19.29
N GLU A 241 4.48 0.87 19.77
CA GLU A 241 5.13 2.04 20.39
C GLU A 241 5.22 3.25 19.44
N SER A 242 5.36 2.98 18.13
CA SER A 242 5.50 4.01 17.09
C SER A 242 4.16 4.48 16.52
N VAL A 243 3.11 3.66 16.57
CA VAL A 243 1.86 3.93 15.85
C VAL A 243 0.66 4.22 16.75
N LEU A 244 0.63 3.70 17.99
CA LEU A 244 -0.52 3.82 18.87
C LEU A 244 -0.35 4.96 19.87
N VAL A 245 -1.34 5.84 19.93
CA VAL A 245 -1.47 6.85 20.99
C VAL A 245 -1.54 6.16 22.35
N THR A 246 -0.79 6.67 23.33
CA THR A 246 -0.82 6.16 24.70
C THR A 246 -1.59 7.09 25.62
N GLU A 247 -1.97 6.58 26.79
CA GLU A 247 -2.61 7.34 27.86
C GLU A 247 -1.83 8.60 28.29
N VAL A 248 -0.49 8.55 28.17
CA VAL A 248 0.38 9.67 28.52
C VAL A 248 0.34 10.77 27.47
N ASP A 249 0.14 10.42 26.20
CA ASP A 249 0.02 11.41 25.12
C ASP A 249 -1.37 12.04 25.14
N ASP A 250 -2.41 11.20 25.17
CA ASP A 250 -3.82 11.59 25.16
C ASP A 250 -4.70 10.41 25.62
N ALA A 251 -5.13 10.45 26.88
CA ALA A 251 -6.00 9.43 27.48
C ALA A 251 -7.34 9.25 26.75
N GLY A 252 -7.88 10.31 26.13
CA GLY A 252 -9.15 10.21 25.39
C GLY A 252 -9.02 9.46 24.06
N SER A 253 -7.80 9.33 23.56
CA SER A 253 -7.49 8.84 22.21
C SER A 253 -6.56 7.62 22.22
N ALA A 254 -6.26 7.08 23.39
CA ALA A 254 -5.34 5.96 23.56
C ALA A 254 -5.80 4.72 22.74
N GLY A 255 -4.84 4.04 22.11
CA GLY A 255 -5.07 2.93 21.19
C GLY A 255 -5.54 3.35 19.79
N GLY A 256 -5.74 4.64 19.52
CA GLY A 256 -5.89 5.17 18.17
C GLY A 256 -4.54 5.51 17.51
N SER A 257 -4.59 6.01 16.28
CA SER A 257 -3.39 6.37 15.51
C SER A 257 -3.66 7.56 14.60
N TYR A 258 -2.68 8.45 14.42
CA TYR A 258 -2.75 9.46 13.36
C TYR A 258 -2.33 8.83 12.03
N VAL A 259 -3.01 9.20 10.95
CA VAL A 259 -2.67 8.74 9.60
C VAL A 259 -2.65 9.89 8.62
N VAL A 260 -1.58 9.96 7.83
CA VAL A 260 -1.42 10.93 6.74
C VAL A 260 -1.34 10.18 5.43
N VAL A 261 -2.07 10.65 4.42
CA VAL A 261 -2.05 10.10 3.05
C VAL A 261 -1.67 11.16 2.03
N GLN A 262 -0.88 10.74 1.04
CA GLN A 262 -0.53 11.57 -0.12
C GLN A 262 -0.39 10.71 -1.37
N LYS A 263 -1.05 11.11 -2.47
CA LYS A 263 -0.94 10.45 -3.77
C LYS A 263 0.16 11.10 -4.59
N TYR A 264 1.26 10.40 -4.83
CA TYR A 264 2.37 10.89 -5.66
C TYR A 264 2.32 10.30 -7.06
N VAL A 265 2.50 11.13 -8.09
CA VAL A 265 2.75 10.70 -9.47
C VAL A 265 4.20 10.95 -9.86
N HIS A 266 4.77 10.01 -10.60
CA HIS A 266 6.20 9.95 -10.89
C HIS A 266 6.53 10.27 -12.34
N ASP A 267 7.50 11.15 -12.58
CA ASP A 267 8.15 11.31 -13.90
C ASP A 267 9.21 10.21 -14.08
N LEU A 268 8.75 9.00 -14.40
CA LEU A 268 9.64 7.86 -14.64
C LEU A 268 10.61 8.08 -15.80
N LYS A 269 10.28 8.96 -16.76
CA LYS A 269 11.18 9.25 -17.88
C LYS A 269 12.39 10.03 -17.40
N ARG A 270 12.18 11.10 -16.62
CA ARG A 270 13.29 11.87 -16.02
C ARG A 270 14.05 11.03 -15.00
N TRP A 271 13.35 10.24 -14.17
CA TRP A 271 13.99 9.37 -13.19
C TRP A 271 14.95 8.36 -13.84
N ARG A 272 14.51 7.69 -14.92
CA ARG A 272 15.34 6.73 -15.68
C ARG A 272 16.48 7.40 -16.47
N GLY A 273 16.47 8.72 -16.60
CA GLY A 273 17.58 9.48 -17.18
C GLY A 273 18.79 9.63 -16.24
N LEU A 274 18.61 9.37 -14.95
CA LEU A 274 19.69 9.36 -13.96
C LEU A 274 20.50 8.06 -14.02
N SER A 275 21.79 8.14 -13.65
CA SER A 275 22.56 6.94 -13.33
C SER A 275 22.04 6.28 -12.04
N THR A 276 22.37 5.01 -11.84
CA THR A 276 21.99 4.29 -10.62
C THR A 276 22.52 5.01 -9.38
N GLU A 277 23.77 5.44 -9.40
CA GLU A 277 24.44 6.11 -8.27
C GLU A 277 23.77 7.44 -7.93
N GLN A 278 23.26 8.16 -8.94
CA GLN A 278 22.49 9.38 -8.72
C GLN A 278 21.14 9.08 -8.06
N GLN A 279 20.46 8.01 -8.47
CA GLN A 279 19.22 7.57 -7.83
C GLN A 279 19.47 7.12 -6.38
N GLU A 280 20.53 6.36 -6.15
CA GLU A 280 20.95 5.89 -4.82
C GLU A 280 21.30 7.06 -3.89
N ALA A 281 22.00 8.09 -4.39
CA ALA A 281 22.28 9.30 -3.62
C ALA A 281 21.02 10.12 -3.27
N ILE A 282 19.99 10.08 -4.12
CA ILE A 282 18.69 10.73 -3.85
C ILE A 282 17.93 9.95 -2.77
N ILE A 283 17.89 8.62 -2.86
CA ILE A 283 17.12 7.77 -1.94
C ILE A 283 17.85 7.57 -0.60
N GLY A 284 19.18 7.42 -0.63
CA GLY A 284 20.03 7.14 0.53
C GLY A 284 20.28 5.65 0.76
N ARG A 285 20.03 4.80 -0.25
CA ARG A 285 20.26 3.34 -0.20
C ARG A 285 20.76 2.84 -1.55
N THR A 286 21.47 1.71 -1.58
CA THR A 286 21.82 1.03 -2.83
C THR A 286 20.56 0.41 -3.45
N LYS A 287 20.45 0.42 -4.78
CA LYS A 287 19.21 0.08 -5.47
C LYS A 287 18.91 -1.40 -5.47
N LEU A 288 19.92 -2.23 -5.74
CA LEU A 288 19.76 -3.68 -5.83
C LEU A 288 19.69 -4.30 -4.44
N ASP A 289 20.74 -4.08 -3.63
CA ASP A 289 20.94 -4.73 -2.34
C ASP A 289 20.25 -4.02 -1.18
N ASN A 290 19.69 -2.82 -1.41
CA ASN A 290 18.95 -2.06 -0.41
C ASN A 290 19.79 -1.76 0.85
N ILE A 291 21.09 -1.54 0.68
CA ILE A 291 22.03 -1.22 1.75
C ILE A 291 22.02 0.29 2.00
N GLU A 292 21.93 0.69 3.26
CA GLU A 292 21.93 2.11 3.63
C GLU A 292 23.24 2.80 3.29
N LEU A 293 23.16 4.03 2.78
CA LEU A 293 24.32 4.88 2.57
C LEU A 293 24.60 5.73 3.82
N ASP A 294 25.87 6.11 3.97
CA ASP A 294 26.31 6.99 5.06
C ASP A 294 25.61 8.35 4.98
N ASP A 295 25.22 8.87 6.14
CA ASP A 295 24.64 10.20 6.26
C ASP A 295 25.67 11.29 5.93
N VAL A 296 25.16 12.39 5.39
CA VAL A 296 25.98 13.57 5.12
C VAL A 296 25.82 14.60 6.24
N GLY A 297 26.83 15.47 6.40
CA GLY A 297 26.81 16.55 7.38
C GLY A 297 25.65 17.54 7.16
N GLU A 298 25.32 18.30 8.20
CA GLU A 298 24.10 19.13 8.26
C GLU A 298 23.93 20.11 7.09
N ASP A 299 25.02 20.74 6.64
CA ASP A 299 25.00 21.75 5.57
C ASP A 299 24.98 21.17 4.14
N LYS A 300 24.85 19.84 4.00
CA LYS A 300 24.88 19.15 2.70
C LYS A 300 23.48 18.73 2.24
N GLN A 301 23.37 18.44 0.94
CA GLN A 301 22.16 17.84 0.38
C GLN A 301 21.96 16.44 0.98
N LYS A 302 20.96 16.30 1.83
CA LYS A 302 20.56 15.03 2.44
C LYS A 302 19.73 14.20 1.46
N ALA A 303 19.83 12.88 1.60
CA ALA A 303 18.98 11.93 0.87
C ALA A 303 17.59 11.82 1.51
N HIS A 304 16.63 11.25 0.79
CA HIS A 304 15.27 10.99 1.27
C HIS A 304 15.26 10.29 2.64
N LYS A 305 16.05 9.22 2.80
CA LYS A 305 16.20 8.49 4.07
C LYS A 305 16.56 9.43 5.23
N GLN A 306 17.60 10.23 5.07
CA GLN A 306 18.11 11.10 6.13
C GLN A 306 17.14 12.25 6.46
N LEU A 307 16.39 12.77 5.47
CA LEU A 307 15.36 13.78 5.70
C LEU A 307 14.13 13.20 6.42
N ALA A 308 13.82 11.92 6.18
CA ALA A 308 12.76 11.18 6.85
C ALA A 308 13.13 10.68 8.26
N THR A 309 14.40 10.71 8.66
CA THR A 309 14.82 10.32 10.02
C THR A 309 14.55 11.45 11.02
N VAL A 310 13.59 11.26 11.93
CA VAL A 310 13.22 12.22 12.99
C VAL A 310 13.73 11.73 14.35
N GLN A 311 14.24 12.64 15.18
CA GLN A 311 14.69 12.34 16.53
C GLN A 311 13.85 13.09 17.57
N GLY A 312 13.57 12.43 18.70
CA GLY A 312 12.96 13.04 19.87
C GLY A 312 13.95 13.79 20.76
N ASP A 313 13.44 14.40 21.82
CA ASP A 313 14.23 15.24 22.74
C ASP A 313 15.34 14.48 23.46
N ASP A 314 15.19 13.16 23.64
CA ASP A 314 16.18 12.27 24.23
C ASP A 314 17.20 11.72 23.22
N GLY A 315 17.12 12.15 21.96
CA GLY A 315 17.95 11.69 20.85
C GLY A 315 17.53 10.35 20.26
N SER A 316 16.44 9.73 20.74
CA SER A 316 15.91 8.50 20.14
C SER A 316 15.25 8.77 18.79
N GLU A 317 15.34 7.82 17.85
CA GLU A 317 14.66 7.93 16.57
C GLU A 317 13.16 7.68 16.74
N LEU A 318 12.34 8.60 16.24
CA LEU A 318 10.89 8.47 16.22
C LEU A 318 10.46 7.90 14.88
N SER A 319 9.98 6.67 14.91
CA SER A 319 9.54 5.94 13.73
C SER A 319 8.06 6.19 13.42
N ILE A 320 7.70 5.94 12.16
CA ILE A 320 6.31 5.82 11.70
C ILE A 320 6.16 4.48 10.99
N LEU A 321 4.94 3.96 10.90
CA LEU A 321 4.66 2.78 10.07
C LEU A 321 4.14 3.23 8.71
N ARG A 322 4.92 2.97 7.66
CA ARG A 322 4.52 3.27 6.27
C ARG A 322 3.97 2.02 5.61
N ASP A 323 2.88 2.18 4.87
CA ASP A 323 2.26 1.09 4.10
C ASP A 323 2.08 1.52 2.62
N ASN A 324 3.14 2.15 2.08
CA ASN A 324 3.15 2.71 0.75
C ASN A 324 2.85 1.66 -0.32
N MET A 325 2.02 2.04 -1.29
CA MET A 325 1.64 1.13 -2.38
C MET A 325 1.85 1.78 -3.76
N PRO A 326 2.58 1.11 -4.67
CA PRO A 326 2.56 1.43 -6.09
C PRO A 326 1.14 1.47 -6.66
N PHE A 327 0.87 2.44 -7.52
CA PHE A 327 -0.33 2.47 -8.36
C PHE A 327 0.02 2.96 -9.76
N GLY A 328 -0.87 2.73 -10.72
CA GLY A 328 -0.70 3.34 -12.03
C GLY A 328 -1.49 2.66 -13.15
N THR A 329 -1.57 3.37 -14.27
CA THR A 329 -2.15 2.89 -15.51
C THR A 329 -1.11 3.07 -16.62
N PRO A 330 -0.28 2.06 -16.93
CA PRO A 330 0.79 2.20 -17.92
C PRO A 330 0.30 2.66 -19.29
N GLY A 331 -0.89 2.24 -19.72
CA GLY A 331 -1.52 2.69 -20.98
C GLY A 331 -1.87 4.18 -21.03
N LYS A 332 -1.92 4.86 -19.87
CA LYS A 332 -2.10 6.31 -19.73
C LYS A 332 -0.80 7.04 -19.34
N GLY A 333 0.31 6.31 -19.19
CA GLY A 333 1.58 6.86 -18.71
C GLY A 333 1.56 7.29 -17.24
N GLU A 334 0.61 6.79 -16.44
CA GLU A 334 0.47 7.13 -15.03
C GLU A 334 1.17 6.08 -14.17
N PHE A 335 2.09 6.54 -13.32
CA PHE A 335 2.87 5.72 -12.40
C PHE A 335 3.00 6.51 -11.11
N GLY A 336 2.73 5.90 -9.97
CA GLY A 336 2.75 6.61 -8.71
C GLY A 336 2.99 5.72 -7.50
N THR A 337 3.17 6.38 -6.36
CA THR A 337 3.18 5.78 -5.04
C THR A 337 2.10 6.45 -4.22
N TYR A 338 1.21 5.65 -3.64
CA TYR A 338 0.29 6.13 -2.63
C TYR A 338 1.00 6.04 -1.28
N PHE A 339 1.39 7.20 -0.74
CA PHE A 339 1.97 7.29 0.59
C PHE A 339 0.87 7.19 1.63
N ILE A 340 1.11 6.35 2.64
CA ILE A 340 0.32 6.29 3.86
C ILE A 340 1.27 6.05 5.02
N GLY A 341 1.18 6.92 6.04
CA GLY A 341 1.99 6.82 7.26
C GLY A 341 1.10 6.85 8.48
N TYR A 342 1.21 5.82 9.32
CA TYR A 342 0.61 5.75 10.65
C TYR A 342 1.62 6.18 11.71
N SER A 343 1.18 6.98 12.67
CA SER A 343 2.03 7.49 13.74
C SER A 343 1.25 7.68 15.03
N ARG A 344 1.94 7.42 16.14
CA ARG A 344 1.51 7.78 17.49
C ARG A 344 1.43 9.29 17.68
N LYS A 345 2.32 10.04 17.02
CA LYS A 345 2.43 11.50 17.12
C LYS A 345 2.40 12.10 15.71
N LEU A 346 1.38 12.89 15.39
CA LEU A 346 1.19 13.46 14.06
C LEU A 346 2.38 14.35 13.67
N TRP A 347 2.91 15.13 14.62
CA TRP A 347 4.01 16.06 14.36
C TRP A 347 5.27 15.38 13.80
N VAL A 348 5.47 14.08 14.04
CA VAL A 348 6.61 13.32 13.49
C VAL A 348 6.52 13.27 11.96
N ILE A 349 5.34 12.95 11.41
CA ILE A 349 5.12 12.93 9.96
C ILE A 349 5.22 14.36 9.40
N GLU A 350 4.67 15.35 10.11
CA GLU A 350 4.72 16.74 9.67
C GLU A 350 6.16 17.26 9.62
N GLN A 351 7.01 16.86 10.57
CA GLN A 351 8.42 17.21 10.55
C GLN A 351 9.18 16.52 9.41
N MET A 352 8.87 15.25 9.10
CA MET A 352 9.42 14.58 7.92
C MET A 352 9.05 15.36 6.65
N LEU A 353 7.78 15.74 6.51
CA LEU A 353 7.30 16.50 5.35
C LEU A 353 7.91 17.91 5.28
N ASP A 354 8.04 18.62 6.39
CA ASP A 354 8.70 19.92 6.42
C ASP A 354 10.15 19.81 5.93
N ARG A 355 10.91 18.84 6.46
CA ARG A 355 12.28 18.55 6.01
C ARG A 355 12.34 18.17 4.53
N MET A 356 11.37 17.42 4.03
CA MET A 356 11.33 17.03 2.62
C MET A 356 11.01 18.20 1.69
N PHE A 357 9.99 19.00 1.99
CA PHE A 357 9.51 20.05 1.10
C PHE A 357 10.28 21.37 1.27
N VAL A 358 10.55 21.79 2.50
CA VAL A 358 11.29 23.02 2.81
C VAL A 358 12.80 22.80 2.73
N GLY A 359 13.27 21.63 3.17
CA GLY A 359 14.68 21.28 3.25
C GLY A 359 15.27 21.46 4.65
N SER A 360 16.32 20.70 4.95
CA SER A 360 17.09 20.81 6.20
C SER A 360 18.59 20.83 5.89
N PRO A 361 19.24 22.01 5.82
CA PRO A 361 18.69 23.35 6.05
C PRO A 361 17.71 23.81 4.94
N PRO A 362 16.89 24.84 5.21
CA PRO A 362 15.93 25.36 4.24
C PRO A 362 16.56 25.68 2.88
N GLY A 363 15.90 25.24 1.80
CA GLY A 363 16.38 25.36 0.42
C GLY A 363 17.12 24.14 -0.12
N LEU A 364 17.49 23.18 0.75
CA LEU A 364 17.98 21.84 0.35
C LEU A 364 16.87 20.81 0.54
N HIS A 365 15.82 20.93 -0.29
CA HIS A 365 14.67 20.03 -0.27
C HIS A 365 15.06 18.60 -0.70
N ASP A 366 14.15 17.66 -0.47
CA ASP A 366 14.30 16.28 -0.88
C ASP A 366 14.26 16.15 -2.41
N ARG A 367 15.35 15.65 -2.98
CA ARG A 367 15.52 15.49 -4.42
C ARG A 367 14.56 14.45 -5.02
N ILE A 368 13.92 13.58 -4.23
CA ILE A 368 12.87 12.67 -4.73
C ILE A 368 11.68 13.44 -5.31
N LEU A 369 11.38 14.64 -4.76
CA LEU A 369 10.27 15.49 -5.17
C LEU A 369 10.48 16.10 -6.57
N ASP A 370 11.72 16.15 -7.06
CA ASP A 370 11.99 16.54 -8.45
C ASP A 370 11.44 15.55 -9.49
N TYR A 371 11.08 14.35 -9.04
CA TYR A 371 10.56 13.25 -9.85
C TYR A 371 9.20 12.74 -9.38
N SER A 372 8.71 13.22 -8.23
CA SER A 372 7.48 12.74 -7.58
C SER A 372 6.63 13.93 -7.15
N THR A 373 5.46 14.13 -7.76
CA THR A 373 4.58 15.26 -7.48
C THR A 373 3.40 14.81 -6.61
N PRO A 374 3.17 15.41 -5.42
CA PRO A 374 1.98 15.13 -4.62
C PRO A 374 0.74 15.76 -5.28
N LEU A 375 -0.31 14.96 -5.44
CA LEU A 375 -1.61 15.41 -5.93
C LEU A 375 -2.61 15.62 -4.79
N THR A 376 -2.40 14.96 -3.65
CA THR A 376 -3.27 15.02 -2.48
C THR A 376 -2.45 15.12 -1.19
N GLY A 377 -3.10 15.57 -0.12
CA GLY A 377 -2.56 15.57 1.24
C GLY A 377 -3.69 15.71 2.24
N THR A 378 -3.88 14.68 3.07
CA THR A 378 -4.98 14.63 4.05
C THR A 378 -4.53 13.93 5.32
N THR A 379 -4.96 14.46 6.47
CA THR A 379 -4.71 13.93 7.80
C THR A 379 -6.01 13.39 8.39
N PHE A 380 -5.95 12.19 8.94
CA PHE A 380 -7.05 11.56 9.65
C PHE A 380 -6.58 11.02 10.99
N PHE A 381 -7.53 10.72 11.86
CA PHE A 381 -7.30 9.91 13.04
C PHE A 381 -8.05 8.58 12.93
N VAL A 382 -7.38 7.50 13.30
CA VAL A 382 -7.91 6.14 13.33
C VAL A 382 -8.39 5.86 14.75
N PRO A 383 -9.72 5.90 15.02
CA PRO A 383 -10.25 5.55 16.34
C PRO A 383 -10.05 4.06 16.62
N SER A 384 -10.13 3.67 17.90
CA SER A 384 -10.14 2.25 18.26
C SER A 384 -11.35 1.52 17.66
N ALA A 385 -11.22 0.21 17.43
CA ALA A 385 -12.33 -0.62 16.95
C ALA A 385 -13.57 -0.52 17.86
N THR A 386 -13.36 -0.48 19.17
CA THR A 386 -14.42 -0.31 20.17
C THR A 386 -15.17 1.00 19.98
N LEU A 387 -14.45 2.12 19.85
CA LEU A 387 -15.07 3.43 19.65
C LEU A 387 -15.82 3.53 18.32
N LEU A 388 -15.29 2.91 17.27
CA LEU A 388 -15.97 2.87 15.97
C LEU A 388 -17.30 2.10 16.06
N GLY A 389 -17.32 0.99 16.81
CA GLY A 389 -18.51 0.16 16.99
C GLY A 389 -19.65 0.86 17.74
N THR A 390 -19.37 1.80 18.64
CA THR A 390 -20.40 2.52 19.41
C THR A 390 -21.13 3.60 18.61
N LEU A 391 -20.68 3.94 17.39
CA LEU A 391 -21.31 5.01 16.59
C LEU A 391 -22.74 4.68 16.14
N GLY A 392 -23.15 3.41 16.21
CA GLY A 392 -24.49 2.96 15.85
C GLY A 392 -25.52 3.00 16.99
N ASP A 393 -25.10 3.32 18.21
CA ASP A 393 -25.93 3.19 19.42
C ASP A 393 -26.82 4.41 19.72
N ASP A 394 -26.77 5.46 18.88
CA ASP A 394 -27.53 6.72 19.02
C ASP A 394 -28.57 6.95 17.91
#